data_AF-A0A496UGG5-F1
#
_entry.id   AF-A0A496UGG5-F1
#
_cell.length_a   1.000
_cell.length_b   1.000
_cell.length_c   1.000
_cell.angle_alpha   90.00
_cell.angle_beta   90.00
_cell.angle_gamma   90.00
#
_symmetry.space_group_name_H-M   'P 1'
#
loop_
_entity.id
_entity.type
_entity.pdbx_description
1 polymer ?
#
loop_
_entity_poly.entity_id
_entity_poly.type
_entity_poly.pdbx_seq_one_letter_code
_entity_poly.pdbx_strand_id
1 'polypeptide(L)'
;MIGYILYRFKMSVRQTILALLISFFWVKFTGFYNYSGGNFILFQLNIFTFILWTAGLTGFKEIYDHMKCKWRLPFITGAWMVFIITIEWIGYNALNIQLASHYTGLFGLELLHLPILGQLYYLLAVPIFILMSDWLEVK
;
A
#
# COMPACT_ATOMS: atom_id res chain seq x y z
N MET A 1 9.85 0.86 -15.88
CA MET A 1 8.40 0.76 -15.59
C MET A 1 7.92 1.86 -14.63
N ILE A 2 8.50 2.01 -13.44
CA ILE A 2 8.14 3.09 -12.48
C ILE A 2 8.32 4.48 -13.09
N GLY A 3 9.44 4.74 -13.78
CA GLY A 3 9.65 6.04 -14.46
C GLY A 3 8.63 6.35 -15.56
N TYR A 4 8.06 5.33 -16.21
CA TYR A 4 7.02 5.50 -17.23
C TYR A 4 5.65 5.80 -16.61
N ILE A 5 5.33 5.15 -15.48
CA ILE A 5 4.15 5.44 -14.65
C ILE A 5 4.24 6.89 -14.14
N LEU A 6 5.37 7.26 -13.51
CA LEU A 6 5.59 8.63 -13.01
C LEU A 6 5.50 9.70 -14.11
N TYR A 7 6.06 9.43 -15.29
CA TYR A 7 6.01 10.37 -16.42
C TYR A 7 4.60 10.52 -17.03
N ARG A 8 3.82 9.44 -17.08
CA ARG A 8 2.49 9.44 -17.71
C ARG A 8 1.39 10.02 -16.81
N PHE A 9 1.53 9.89 -15.49
CA PHE A 9 0.48 10.26 -14.53
C PHE A 9 0.64 11.67 -13.92
N LYS A 10 1.58 12.49 -14.40
CA LYS A 10 1.79 13.89 -13.92
C LYS A 10 1.83 14.05 -12.39
N MET A 11 2.18 13.00 -11.65
CA MET A 11 2.23 13.08 -10.20
C MET A 11 3.27 14.10 -9.75
N SER A 12 2.92 14.87 -8.73
CA SER A 12 3.81 15.84 -8.14
C SER A 12 5.03 15.14 -7.53
N VAL A 13 6.21 15.76 -7.67
CA VAL A 13 7.45 15.28 -7.03
C VAL A 13 7.26 15.15 -5.52
N ARG A 14 6.52 16.07 -4.89
CA ARG A 14 6.22 16.02 -3.44
C ARG A 14 5.41 14.78 -3.07
N GLN A 15 4.38 14.45 -3.84
CA GLN A 15 3.55 13.28 -3.60
C GLN A 15 4.35 11.98 -3.80
N THR A 16 5.21 11.94 -4.82
CA THR A 16 6.08 10.80 -5.09
C THR A 16 7.06 10.57 -3.93
N ILE A 17 7.70 11.64 -3.44
CA ILE A 17 8.58 11.57 -2.27
C ILE A 17 7.80 11.11 -1.04
N LEU A 18 6.58 11.61 -0.82
CA LEU A 18 5.75 11.18 0.30
C LEU A 18 5.41 9.68 0.22
N ALA A 19 5.01 9.19 -0.96
CA ALA A 19 4.72 7.77 -1.16
C ALA A 19 5.95 6.88 -0.91
N LEU A 20 7.12 7.31 -1.40
CA LEU A 20 8.40 6.64 -1.16
C LEU A 20 8.73 6.61 0.35
N LEU A 21 8.57 7.73 1.05
CA LEU A 21 8.85 7.79 2.49
C LEU A 21 7.91 6.88 3.29
N ILE A 22 6.60 6.98 3.06
CA ILE A 22 5.60 6.14 3.74
C ILE A 22 5.90 4.66 3.49
N SER A 23 6.15 4.28 2.24
CA SER A 23 6.47 2.90 1.86
C SER A 23 7.79 2.43 2.46
N PHE A 24 8.80 3.30 2.51
CA PHE A 24 10.10 2.99 3.10
C PHE A 24 9.98 2.74 4.60
N PHE A 25 9.36 3.67 5.33
CA PHE A 25 9.19 3.51 6.78
C PHE A 25 8.39 2.26 7.11
N TRP A 26 7.32 2.03 6.35
CA TRP A 26 6.49 0.88 6.53
C TRP A 26 7.24 -0.43 6.26
N VAL A 27 7.91 -0.58 5.12
CA VAL A 27 8.59 -1.84 4.80
C VAL A 27 9.84 -2.06 5.66
N LYS A 28 10.58 -1.00 5.99
CA LYS A 28 11.85 -1.10 6.73
C LYS A 28 11.65 -1.38 8.22
N PHE A 29 10.72 -0.69 8.88
CA PHE A 29 10.64 -0.70 10.35
C PHE A 29 9.64 -1.69 10.90
N THR A 30 8.71 -2.17 10.08
CA THR A 30 7.74 -3.16 10.56
C THR A 30 8.34 -4.55 10.73
N GLY A 31 9.37 -4.89 9.95
CA GLY A 31 9.95 -6.23 9.97
C GLY A 31 9.00 -7.35 9.51
N PHE A 32 7.80 -7.02 9.05
CA PHE A 32 6.75 -8.00 8.70
C PHE A 32 6.92 -8.60 7.29
N TYR A 33 7.78 -8.01 6.45
CA TYR A 33 7.87 -8.33 5.02
C TYR A 33 8.92 -9.38 4.67
N ASN A 34 8.94 -10.46 5.45
CA ASN A 34 9.62 -11.70 5.08
C ASN A 34 8.55 -12.71 4.65
N TYR A 35 8.41 -12.89 3.34
CA TYR A 35 7.48 -13.84 2.75
C TYR A 35 8.11 -15.23 2.62
N SER A 36 7.30 -16.27 2.44
CA SER A 36 7.77 -17.61 2.04
C SER A 36 8.44 -17.63 0.66
N GLY A 37 8.11 -16.67 -0.23
CA GLY A 37 8.67 -16.52 -1.57
C GLY A 37 8.59 -15.09 -2.09
N GLY A 38 9.34 -14.78 -3.17
CA GLY A 38 9.28 -13.45 -3.81
C GLY A 38 10.01 -12.32 -3.06
N ASN A 39 10.84 -12.63 -2.06
CA ASN A 39 11.63 -11.62 -1.38
C ASN A 39 12.81 -11.17 -2.24
N PHE A 40 12.84 -9.89 -2.59
CA PHE A 40 14.04 -9.26 -3.14
C PHE A 40 14.57 -8.25 -2.11
N ILE A 41 15.53 -8.68 -1.30
CA ILE A 41 16.03 -7.91 -0.15
C ILE A 41 17.31 -7.18 -0.52
N LEU A 42 17.34 -5.86 -0.31
CA LEU A 42 18.53 -5.02 -0.45
C LEU A 42 18.64 -4.12 0.79
N PHE A 43 19.78 -4.10 1.48
CA PHE A 43 19.98 -3.36 2.74
C PHE A 43 18.88 -3.62 3.80
N GLN A 44 18.43 -4.88 3.91
CA GLN A 44 17.31 -5.32 4.76
C GLN A 44 15.97 -4.63 4.45
N LEU A 45 15.82 -4.05 3.26
CA LEU A 45 14.55 -3.57 2.74
C LEU A 45 14.05 -4.58 1.70
N ASN A 46 12.82 -5.05 1.84
CA ASN A 46 12.19 -5.83 0.78
C ASN A 46 11.79 -4.89 -0.37
N ILE A 47 12.62 -4.83 -1.40
CA ILE A 47 12.49 -3.90 -2.53
C ILE A 47 11.22 -4.18 -3.33
N PHE A 48 10.84 -5.45 -3.46
CA PHE A 48 9.60 -5.81 -4.14
C PHE A 48 8.40 -5.21 -3.41
N THR A 49 8.29 -5.44 -2.10
CA THR A 49 7.20 -4.88 -1.29
C THR A 49 7.23 -3.36 -1.28
N PHE A 50 8.41 -2.76 -1.18
CA PHE A 50 8.58 -1.30 -1.21
C PHE A 50 8.05 -0.68 -2.51
N ILE A 51 8.38 -1.28 -3.65
CA ILE A 51 7.89 -0.83 -4.96
C ILE A 51 6.37 -1.01 -5.05
N LEU A 52 5.82 -2.15 -4.61
CA LEU A 52 4.39 -2.40 -4.64
C LEU A 52 3.60 -1.41 -3.77
N TRP A 53 4.08 -1.12 -2.55
CA TRP A 53 3.47 -0.10 -1.69
C TRP A 53 3.50 1.27 -2.35
N THR A 54 4.65 1.67 -2.89
CA THR A 54 4.79 2.97 -3.56
C THR A 54 3.84 3.06 -4.77
N ALA A 55 3.79 2.01 -5.59
CA ALA A 55 2.92 1.94 -6.76
C ALA A 55 1.42 1.93 -6.38
N GLY A 56 1.05 1.22 -5.32
CA GLY A 56 -0.31 1.20 -4.79
C GLY A 56 -0.76 2.58 -4.32
N LEU A 57 0.03 3.24 -3.47
CA LEU A 57 -0.28 4.58 -2.97
C LEU A 57 -0.45 5.59 -4.11
N THR A 58 0.55 5.65 -4.99
CA THR A 58 0.55 6.57 -6.15
C THR A 58 -0.60 6.28 -7.12
N GLY A 59 -0.83 5.02 -7.45
CA GLY A 59 -1.92 4.60 -8.35
C GLY A 59 -3.31 4.92 -7.80
N PHE A 60 -3.56 4.69 -6.52
CA PHE A 60 -4.85 5.01 -5.90
C PHE A 60 -5.08 6.53 -5.77
N LYS A 61 -4.04 7.33 -5.54
CA LYS A 61 -4.13 8.81 -5.59
C LYS A 61 -4.50 9.29 -6.98
N GLU A 62 -3.87 8.73 -8.02
CA GLU A 62 -4.18 9.08 -9.40
C GLU A 62 -5.64 8.80 -9.74
N ILE A 63 -6.14 7.62 -9.36
CA ILE A 63 -7.56 7.27 -9.52
C ILE A 63 -8.43 8.29 -8.79
N TYR A 64 -8.12 8.59 -7.53
CA TYR A 64 -8.86 9.57 -6.72
C TYR A 64 -8.89 10.97 -7.34
N ASP A 65 -7.79 11.44 -7.93
CA ASP A 65 -7.70 12.76 -8.56
C ASP A 65 -8.55 12.88 -9.82
N HIS A 66 -8.74 11.76 -10.53
CA HIS A 66 -9.63 11.70 -11.70
C HIS A 66 -11.12 11.57 -11.33
N MET A 67 -11.43 11.30 -10.07
CA MET A 67 -12.82 11.20 -9.60
C MET A 67 -13.43 12.58 -9.36
N LYS A 68 -14.57 12.84 -10.02
CA LYS A 68 -15.32 14.11 -9.90
C LYS A 68 -16.48 14.07 -8.89
N CYS A 69 -16.64 12.97 -8.14
CA CYS A 69 -17.79 12.79 -7.24
C CYS A 69 -17.49 13.23 -5.80
N LYS A 70 -18.52 13.68 -5.07
CA LYS A 70 -18.42 14.11 -3.66
C LYS A 70 -17.98 12.99 -2.72
N TRP A 71 -18.35 11.74 -3.04
CA TRP A 71 -18.05 10.55 -2.24
C TRP A 71 -16.74 9.85 -2.63
N ARG A 72 -15.84 10.56 -3.32
CA ARG A 72 -14.59 9.98 -3.83
C ARG A 72 -13.69 9.39 -2.74
N LEU A 73 -13.59 10.02 -1.56
CA LEU A 73 -12.73 9.52 -0.48
C LEU A 73 -13.28 8.23 0.16
N PRO A 74 -14.57 8.13 0.55
CA PRO A 74 -15.13 6.85 1.00
C PRO A 74 -15.05 5.76 -0.08
N PHE A 75 -15.31 6.11 -1.35
CA PHE A 75 -15.24 5.16 -2.46
C PHE A 75 -13.82 4.60 -2.65
N ILE A 76 -12.80 5.46 -2.72
CA ILE A 76 -11.41 5.02 -2.92
C ILE A 76 -10.92 4.20 -1.73
N THR A 77 -11.38 4.53 -0.52
CA THR A 77 -11.10 3.78 0.71
C THR A 77 -11.70 2.37 0.64
N GLY A 78 -12.95 2.25 0.22
CA GLY A 78 -13.59 0.94 -0.01
C GLY A 78 -12.88 0.13 -1.11
N ALA A 79 -12.57 0.77 -2.24
CA ALA A 79 -11.85 0.14 -3.34
C ALA A 79 -10.46 -0.37 -2.90
N TRP A 80 -9.75 0.39 -2.08
CA TRP A 80 -8.45 0.00 -1.51
C TRP A 80 -8.57 -1.23 -0.62
N MET A 81 -9.55 -1.26 0.29
CA MET A 81 -9.77 -2.42 1.16
C MET A 81 -10.06 -3.69 0.35
N VAL A 82 -10.97 -3.60 -0.64
CA VAL A 82 -11.28 -4.73 -1.53
C VAL A 82 -10.03 -5.17 -2.30
N PHE A 83 -9.24 -4.23 -2.80
CA PHE A 83 -8.01 -4.53 -3.54
C PHE A 83 -6.98 -5.27 -2.69
N ILE A 84 -6.70 -4.79 -1.47
CA ILE A 84 -5.75 -5.43 -0.55
C ILE A 84 -6.23 -6.83 -0.17
N ILE A 85 -7.50 -6.99 0.20
CA ILE A 85 -8.09 -8.30 0.54
C ILE A 85 -7.96 -9.26 -0.64
N THR A 86 -8.22 -8.78 -1.86
CA THR A 86 -8.13 -9.59 -3.08
C THR A 86 -6.70 -10.02 -3.36
N ILE A 87 -5.74 -9.09 -3.29
CA ILE A 87 -4.32 -9.41 -3.50
C ILE A 87 -3.84 -10.42 -2.48
N GLU A 88 -4.20 -10.24 -1.21
CA GLU A 88 -3.78 -11.14 -0.16
C GLU A 88 -4.41 -12.52 -0.32
N TRP A 89 -5.71 -12.59 -0.64
CA TRP A 89 -6.37 -13.85 -0.93
C TRP A 89 -5.72 -14.59 -2.10
N ILE A 90 -5.38 -13.88 -3.19
CA ILE A 90 -4.64 -14.45 -4.34
C ILE A 90 -3.24 -14.89 -3.92
N GLY A 91 -2.51 -14.04 -3.19
CA GLY A 91 -1.17 -14.33 -2.69
C GLY A 91 -1.13 -15.60 -1.84
N TYR A 92 -2.08 -15.71 -0.91
CA TYR A 92 -2.23 -16.84 -0.01
C TYR A 92 -2.63 -18.13 -0.74
N ASN A 93 -3.71 -18.08 -1.54
CA ASN A 93 -4.32 -19.30 -2.11
C ASN A 93 -3.73 -19.73 -3.45
N ALA A 94 -3.36 -18.79 -4.31
CA ALA A 94 -2.86 -19.10 -5.65
C ALA A 94 -1.33 -19.16 -5.71
N LEU A 95 -0.64 -18.32 -4.92
CA LEU A 95 0.81 -18.17 -5.00
C LEU A 95 1.57 -18.75 -3.79
N ASN A 96 0.85 -19.23 -2.76
CA ASN A 96 1.43 -19.68 -1.49
C ASN A 96 2.41 -18.67 -0.86
N ILE A 97 2.18 -17.38 -1.11
CA ILE A 97 2.94 -16.27 -0.52
C ILE A 97 2.26 -15.93 0.80
N GLN A 98 2.85 -16.43 1.88
CA GLN A 98 2.33 -16.24 3.23
C GLN A 98 3.32 -15.41 4.03
N LEU A 99 2.82 -14.54 4.90
CA LEU A 99 3.65 -13.94 5.92
C LEU A 99 4.08 -15.04 6.90
N ALA A 100 5.36 -15.05 7.26
CA ALA A 100 5.87 -15.91 8.33
C ALA A 100 5.51 -15.30 9.70
N SER A 101 4.22 -15.21 10.03
CA SER A 101 3.72 -14.62 11.27
C SER A 101 2.60 -15.47 11.88
N HIS A 102 2.42 -15.35 13.20
CA HIS A 102 1.40 -16.08 13.97
C HIS A 102 0.31 -15.16 14.52
N TYR A 103 0.13 -13.98 13.94
CA TYR A 103 -0.87 -13.03 14.41
C TYR A 103 -2.27 -13.41 13.94
N THR A 104 -3.29 -13.13 14.76
CA THR A 104 -4.69 -13.30 14.37
C THR A 104 -4.99 -12.43 13.15
N GLY A 105 -5.64 -13.01 12.15
CA GLY A 105 -6.06 -12.27 10.97
C GLY A 105 -7.18 -11.27 11.25
N LEU A 106 -7.42 -10.37 10.31
CA LEU A 106 -8.35 -9.26 10.43
C LEU A 106 -9.79 -9.79 10.60
N PHE A 107 -10.44 -9.42 11.70
CA PHE A 107 -11.81 -9.87 12.05
C PHE A 107 -11.99 -11.40 12.06
N GLY A 108 -10.92 -12.16 12.31
CA GLY A 108 -10.97 -13.63 12.30
C GLY A 108 -10.99 -14.25 10.90
N LEU A 109 -10.77 -13.45 9.85
CA LEU A 109 -10.49 -13.94 8.51
C LEU A 109 -9.00 -14.35 8.41
N GLU A 110 -8.68 -15.34 7.58
CA GLU A 110 -7.31 -15.78 7.29
C GLU A 110 -6.60 -14.79 6.35
N LEU A 111 -6.57 -13.52 6.74
CA LEU A 111 -6.03 -12.38 6.00
C LEU A 111 -5.41 -11.38 6.99
N LEU A 112 -4.40 -10.64 6.57
CA LEU A 112 -3.67 -9.61 7.31
C LEU A 112 -3.20 -10.11 8.69
N HIS A 113 -2.44 -11.21 8.72
CA HIS A 113 -1.81 -11.76 9.92
C HIS A 113 -0.67 -10.84 10.41
N LEU A 114 -1.04 -9.68 10.91
CA LEU A 114 -0.18 -8.61 11.40
C LEU A 114 -0.67 -8.16 12.79
N PRO A 115 0.18 -7.52 13.61
CA PRO A 115 -0.31 -6.83 14.80
C PRO A 115 -1.39 -5.81 14.43
N ILE A 116 -2.26 -5.47 15.39
CA ILE A 116 -3.38 -4.53 15.19
C ILE A 116 -2.93 -3.22 14.52
N LEU A 117 -1.79 -2.65 14.94
CA LEU A 117 -1.26 -1.44 14.32
C LEU A 117 -0.91 -1.64 12.84
N GLY A 118 -0.43 -2.82 12.48
CA GLY A 118 -0.14 -3.15 11.10
C GLY A 118 -1.39 -3.41 10.26
N GLN A 119 -2.42 -4.03 10.86
CA GLN A 119 -3.73 -4.15 10.22
C GLN A 119 -4.35 -2.78 9.95
N LEU A 120 -4.32 -1.87 10.95
CA LEU A 120 -4.82 -0.50 10.79
C LEU A 120 -4.05 0.25 9.71
N TYR A 121 -2.72 0.13 9.67
CA TYR A 121 -1.93 0.70 8.58
C TYR A 121 -2.40 0.17 7.23
N TYR A 122 -2.53 -1.15 7.08
CA TYR A 122 -2.96 -1.76 5.81
C TYR A 122 -4.31 -1.22 5.34
N LEU A 123 -5.27 -1.05 6.24
CA LEU A 123 -6.60 -0.55 5.92
C LEU A 123 -6.62 0.96 5.61
N LEU A 124 -5.76 1.74 6.27
CA LEU A 124 -5.81 3.20 6.23
C LEU A 124 -4.70 3.85 5.39
N ALA A 125 -3.74 3.09 4.86
CA ALA A 125 -2.58 3.62 4.15
C ALA A 125 -2.96 4.57 3.00
N VAL A 126 -3.87 4.13 2.12
CA VAL A 126 -4.33 4.96 0.98
C VAL A 126 -5.11 6.20 1.42
N PRO A 127 -6.17 6.14 2.24
CA PRO A 127 -6.90 7.34 2.63
C PRO A 127 -6.01 8.34 3.38
N ILE A 128 -5.11 7.87 4.27
CA ILE A 128 -4.16 8.75 4.95
C ILE A 128 -3.21 9.40 3.94
N PHE A 129 -2.64 8.62 3.01
CA PHE A 129 -1.74 9.14 1.98
C PHE A 129 -2.42 10.20 1.09
N ILE A 130 -3.67 9.96 0.68
CA ILE A 130 -4.45 10.92 -0.11
C ILE A 130 -4.65 12.22 0.67
N LEU A 131 -5.10 12.14 1.93
CA LEU A 131 -5.31 13.32 2.78
C LEU A 131 -4.03 14.12 3.00
N MET A 132 -2.90 13.44 3.23
CA MET A 132 -1.59 14.09 3.37
C MET A 132 -1.14 14.73 2.06
N SER A 133 -1.39 14.08 0.93
CA SER A 133 -1.04 14.59 -0.40
C SER A 133 -1.86 15.81 -0.77
N ASP A 134 -3.18 15.80 -0.56
CA ASP A 134 -4.07 16.95 -0.77
C ASP A 134 -3.63 18.13 0.12
N TRP A 135 -3.22 17.88 1.37
CA TRP A 135 -2.69 18.92 2.27
C TRP A 135 -1.37 19.56 1.75
N LEU A 136 -0.51 18.79 1.08
CA LEU A 136 0.74 19.29 0.49
C LEU A 136 0.54 20.12 -0.78
N GLU A 137 -0.65 20.06 -1.40
CA GLU A 137 -1.00 20.80 -2.62
C GLU A 137 -1.73 22.11 -2.34
N VAL A 138 -2.43 22.20 -1.21
CA VAL A 138 -3.10 23.43 -0.75
C VAL A 138 -2.09 24.48 -0.24
N LYS A 139 -0.81 24.10 -0.05
CA LYS A 139 0.29 24.96 0.43
C LYS A 139 1.40 25.16 -0.60
#